data_AF-A0A3A0FXH6-F1
#
_entry.id   AF-A0A3A0FXH6-F1
#
_cell.length_a   1.000
_cell.length_b   1.000
_cell.length_c   1.000
_cell.angle_alpha   90.00
_cell.angle_beta   90.00
_cell.angle_gamma   90.00
#
_symmetry.space_group_name_H-M   'P 1'
#
loop_
_entity.id
_entity.type
_entity.pdbx_description
1 polymer ?
#
loop_
_entity_poly.entity_id
_entity_poly.type
_entity_poly.pdbx_seq_one_letter_code
_entity_poly.pdbx_strand_id
1 'polypeptide(L)'
;MARELKNAEYHVGYDDMEPYDSAVPEKNLLKAILLSAMADLRKPGEVGRKATEFFLNPNDDYIFSFVSICDYLSIDPRRILRLTGLKITPSPVTQFDTH
;
A
#
# COMPACT_ATOMS: atom_id res chain seq x y z
N MET A 1 -54.64 -14.43 -37.28
CA MET A 1 -53.17 -14.56 -37.11
C MET A 1 -52.85 -14.25 -35.66
N ALA A 2 -52.44 -15.25 -34.89
CA ALA A 2 -52.16 -15.11 -33.47
C ALA A 2 -50.79 -14.44 -33.29
N ARG A 3 -50.76 -13.30 -32.59
CA ARG A 3 -49.51 -12.67 -32.15
C ARG A 3 -49.00 -13.46 -30.95
N GLU A 4 -47.93 -14.22 -31.16
CA GLU A 4 -47.16 -14.82 -30.06
C GLU A 4 -46.61 -13.70 -29.17
N LEU A 5 -47.14 -13.60 -27.97
CA LEU A 5 -46.58 -12.80 -26.90
C LEU A 5 -45.34 -13.53 -26.39
N LYS A 6 -44.16 -13.13 -26.85
CA LYS A 6 -42.89 -13.55 -26.26
C LYS A 6 -42.77 -12.90 -24.88
N ASN A 7 -43.06 -13.69 -23.84
CA ASN A 7 -42.76 -13.34 -22.46
C ASN A 7 -41.23 -13.26 -22.32
N ALA A 8 -40.68 -12.05 -22.31
CA ALA A 8 -39.30 -11.83 -21.91
C ALA A 8 -39.22 -12.05 -20.40
N GLU A 9 -38.78 -13.25 -20.02
CA GLU A 9 -38.48 -13.60 -18.64
C GLU A 9 -37.18 -12.86 -18.26
N TYR A 10 -37.32 -11.75 -17.54
CA TYR A 10 -36.19 -11.01 -17.00
C TYR A 10 -35.61 -11.79 -15.82
N HIS A 11 -34.60 -12.61 -16.08
CA HIS A 11 -33.76 -13.15 -15.03
C HIS A 11 -32.97 -12.01 -14.38
N VAL A 12 -33.51 -11.47 -13.28
CA VAL A 12 -32.73 -10.63 -12.36
C VAL A 12 -31.78 -11.56 -11.64
N GLY A 13 -30.58 -11.72 -12.19
CA GLY A 13 -29.45 -12.26 -11.43
C GLY A 13 -29.22 -11.33 -10.26
N TYR A 14 -29.57 -11.78 -9.06
CA TYR A 14 -29.02 -11.18 -7.86
C TYR A 14 -27.53 -11.52 -7.88
N ASP A 15 -26.74 -10.69 -8.57
CA ASP A 15 -25.31 -10.64 -8.32
C ASP A 15 -25.18 -10.35 -6.83
N ASP A 16 -24.51 -11.26 -6.12
CA ASP A 16 -24.15 -11.11 -4.72
C ASP A 16 -23.51 -9.73 -4.53
N MET A 17 -24.30 -8.75 -4.08
CA MET A 17 -23.81 -7.40 -3.85
C MET A 17 -22.87 -7.46 -2.65
N GLU A 18 -21.58 -7.67 -2.92
CA GLU A 18 -20.54 -7.35 -1.97
C GLU A 18 -20.74 -5.88 -1.55
N PRO A 19 -20.60 -5.55 -0.25
CA PRO A 19 -20.69 -4.17 0.21
C PRO A 19 -19.70 -3.31 -0.58
N TYR A 20 -20.21 -2.28 -1.27
CA TYR A 20 -19.36 -1.32 -1.96
C TYR A 20 -18.44 -0.61 -0.95
N ASP A 21 -17.17 -1.01 -0.90
CA ASP A 21 -16.14 -0.33 -0.13
C ASP A 21 -15.57 0.82 -0.98
N SER A 22 -16.03 2.04 -0.68
CA SER A 22 -15.57 3.26 -1.36
C SER A 22 -14.07 3.52 -1.19
N ALA A 23 -13.40 2.87 -0.24
CA ALA A 23 -11.95 2.99 -0.02
C ALA A 23 -11.11 2.08 -0.94
N VAL A 24 -11.72 1.19 -1.72
CA VAL A 24 -10.98 0.26 -2.62
C VAL A 24 -10.05 1.00 -3.59
N PRO A 25 -10.46 2.09 -4.28
CA PRO A 25 -9.57 2.81 -5.18
C PRO A 25 -8.36 3.41 -4.46
N GLU A 26 -8.57 4.00 -3.27
CA GLU A 26 -7.52 4.60 -2.47
C GLU A 26 -6.53 3.53 -1.96
N LYS A 27 -7.04 2.44 -1.37
CA LYS A 27 -6.22 1.29 -0.95
C LYS A 27 -5.38 0.75 -2.11
N ASN A 28 -5.93 0.68 -3.31
CA ASN A 28 -5.21 0.19 -4.49
C ASN A 28 -4.12 1.17 -4.94
N LEU A 29 -4.38 2.48 -4.88
CA LEU A 29 -3.37 3.50 -5.17
C LEU A 29 -2.19 3.39 -4.20
N LEU A 30 -2.45 3.33 -2.89
CA LEU A 30 -1.38 3.26 -1.89
C LEU A 30 -0.56 1.97 -2.01
N LYS A 31 -1.21 0.83 -2.31
CA LYS A 31 -0.52 -0.43 -2.64
C LYS A 31 0.39 -0.27 -3.86
N ALA A 32 -0.10 0.38 -4.91
CA ALA A 32 0.68 0.60 -6.13
C ALA A 32 1.93 1.45 -5.87
N ILE A 33 1.81 2.51 -5.06
CA ILE A 33 2.95 3.34 -4.63
C ILE A 33 3.98 2.48 -3.89
N LEU A 34 3.53 1.71 -2.89
CA LEU A 34 4.41 0.87 -2.08
C LEU A 34 5.15 -0.17 -2.93
N LEU A 35 4.42 -0.88 -3.82
CA LEU A 35 5.00 -1.88 -4.71
C LEU A 35 6.00 -1.27 -5.70
N SER A 36 5.70 -0.08 -6.22
CA SER A 36 6.59 0.64 -7.13
C SER A 36 7.89 1.03 -6.42
N ALA A 37 7.80 1.58 -5.21
CA ALA A 37 8.97 1.91 -4.40
C ALA A 37 9.82 0.67 -4.09
N MET A 38 9.19 -0.47 -3.77
CA MET A 38 9.89 -1.75 -3.56
C MET A 38 10.61 -2.25 -4.82
N ALA A 39 10.02 -2.06 -6.00
CA ALA A 39 10.65 -2.41 -7.26
C ALA A 39 11.84 -1.48 -7.57
N ASP A 40 11.69 -0.19 -7.26
CA ASP A 40 12.69 0.85 -7.50
C ASP A 40 13.97 0.66 -6.66
N LEU A 41 13.89 0.01 -5.49
CA LEU A 41 15.07 -0.32 -4.68
C LEU A 41 16.12 -1.17 -5.43
N ARG A 42 15.70 -1.93 -6.44
CA ARG A 42 16.61 -2.77 -7.23
C ARG A 42 17.27 -2.00 -8.37
N LYS A 43 16.83 -0.77 -8.65
CA LYS A 43 17.34 0.04 -9.74
C LYS A 43 18.59 0.80 -9.28
N PRO A 44 19.67 0.83 -10.09
CA PRO A 44 20.85 1.61 -9.77
C PRO A 44 20.59 3.11 -9.92
N GLY A 45 21.47 3.92 -9.31
CA GLY A 45 21.47 5.37 -9.47
C GLY A 45 20.40 6.09 -8.65
N GLU A 46 19.93 7.21 -9.19
CA GLU A 46 19.05 8.14 -8.48
C GLU A 46 17.71 7.50 -8.08
N VAL A 47 17.18 6.59 -8.90
CA VAL A 47 15.88 5.95 -8.66
C VAL A 47 15.92 5.08 -7.40
N GLY A 48 16.92 4.21 -7.26
CA GLY A 48 17.09 3.39 -6.06
C GLY A 48 17.40 4.24 -4.81
N ARG A 49 18.12 5.35 -4.98
CA ARG A 49 18.38 6.29 -3.87
C ARG A 49 17.08 6.92 -3.37
N LYS A 50 16.24 7.45 -4.26
CA LYS A 50 14.93 8.02 -3.91
C LYS A 50 14.00 7.00 -3.27
N ALA A 51 13.99 5.76 -3.75
CA ALA A 51 13.23 4.69 -3.12
C ALA A 51 13.72 4.39 -1.70
N THR A 52 15.05 4.37 -1.49
CA THR A 52 15.65 4.21 -0.16
C THR A 52 15.27 5.37 0.77
N GLU A 53 15.37 6.61 0.29
CA GLU A 53 14.95 7.81 1.02
C GLU A 53 13.46 7.73 1.41
N PHE A 54 12.59 7.28 0.52
CA PHE A 54 11.15 7.08 0.82
C PHE A 54 10.92 6.12 2.00
N PHE A 55 11.60 4.98 2.05
CA PHE A 55 11.42 4.01 3.14
C PHE A 55 12.07 4.43 4.47
N LEU A 56 13.12 5.24 4.42
CA LEU A 56 13.89 5.67 5.59
C LEU A 56 13.50 7.05 6.11
N ASN A 57 12.63 7.78 5.41
CA ASN A 57 12.16 9.09 5.84
C ASN A 57 11.26 8.93 7.08
N PRO A 58 11.64 9.50 8.24
CA PRO A 58 10.83 9.42 9.46
C PRO A 58 9.64 10.39 9.44
N ASN A 59 9.57 11.31 8.47
CA ASN A 59 8.49 12.28 8.38
C ASN A 59 7.21 11.60 7.86
N ASP A 60 6.15 11.67 8.67
CA ASP A 60 4.81 11.16 8.42
C ASP A 60 3.79 12.27 8.10
N ASP A 61 4.21 13.55 8.05
CA ASP A 61 3.36 14.70 7.70
C ASP A 61 2.77 14.59 6.30
N TYR A 62 3.44 13.84 5.42
CA TYR A 62 2.97 13.58 4.07
C TYR A 62 2.04 12.36 4.02
N ILE A 63 0.85 12.53 3.45
CA ILE A 63 -0.16 11.44 3.35
C ILE A 63 0.34 10.22 2.56
N PHE A 64 1.28 10.42 1.63
CA PHE A 64 1.93 9.33 0.90
C PHE A 64 3.34 9.01 1.44
N SER A 65 3.64 9.35 2.70
CA SER A 65 4.83 8.85 3.36
C SER A 65 4.74 7.33 3.52
N PHE A 66 5.88 6.67 3.67
CA PHE A 66 5.91 5.23 3.91
C PHE A 66 5.14 4.84 5.17
N VAL A 67 5.25 5.62 6.25
CA VAL A 67 4.57 5.38 7.53
C VAL A 67 3.06 5.54 7.37
N SER A 68 2.61 6.63 6.74
CA SER A 68 1.18 6.92 6.54
C SER A 68 0.51 5.90 5.63
N ILE A 69 1.21 5.44 4.58
CA ILE A 69 0.73 4.35 3.71
C ILE A 69 0.57 3.05 4.48
N CYS A 70 1.55 2.71 5.33
CA CYS A 70 1.49 1.50 6.14
C CYS A 70 0.35 1.55 7.15
N ASP A 71 0.16 2.69 7.81
CA ASP A 71 -0.94 2.90 8.76
C ASP A 71 -2.31 2.75 8.08
N TYR A 72 -2.52 3.44 6.96
CA TYR A 72 -3.76 3.36 6.18
C TYR A 72 -4.08 1.94 5.71
N LEU A 73 -3.06 1.19 5.29
CA LEU A 73 -3.22 -0.20 4.83
C LEU A 73 -3.21 -1.22 5.97
N SER A 74 -3.05 -0.79 7.23
CA SER A 74 -2.90 -1.66 8.40
C SER A 74 -1.76 -2.68 8.25
N ILE A 75 -0.62 -2.24 7.70
CA ILE A 75 0.59 -3.02 7.48
C ILE A 75 1.65 -2.57 8.48
N ASP A 76 2.34 -3.51 9.15
CA ASP A 76 3.51 -3.19 9.98
C ASP A 76 4.67 -2.69 9.09
N PRO A 77 5.13 -1.43 9.24
CA PRO A 77 6.26 -0.90 8.47
C PRO A 77 7.53 -1.74 8.63
N ARG A 78 7.75 -2.33 9.82
CA ARG A 78 8.94 -3.14 10.11
C ARG A 78 8.98 -4.41 9.26
N ARG A 79 7.82 -4.94 8.90
CA ARG A 79 7.71 -6.10 8.00
C ARG A 79 8.18 -5.75 6.60
N ILE A 80 7.77 -4.59 6.09
CA ILE A 80 8.19 -4.12 4.76
C ILE A 80 9.69 -3.83 4.74
N LEU A 81 10.20 -3.10 5.73
CA LEU A 81 11.63 -2.81 5.87
C LEU A 81 12.50 -4.08 5.93
N ARG A 82 12.00 -5.13 6.57
CA ARG A 82 12.68 -6.43 6.59
C ARG A 82 12.70 -7.10 5.21
N LEU A 83 11.59 -7.03 4.47
CA LEU A 83 11.49 -7.60 3.11
C LEU A 83 12.37 -6.86 2.11
N THR A 84 12.54 -5.55 2.28
CA THR A 84 13.37 -4.71 1.42
C THR A 84 14.86 -4.74 1.78
N GLY A 85 15.23 -5.35 2.92
CA GLY A 85 16.60 -5.36 3.43
C GLY A 85 17.05 -4.04 4.07
N LEU A 86 16.16 -3.05 4.15
CA LEU A 86 16.39 -1.76 4.80
C LEU A 86 16.16 -1.90 6.31
N LYS A 87 17.00 -2.68 7.00
CA LYS A 87 16.92 -2.76 8.47
C LYS A 87 17.33 -1.41 9.09
N ILE A 88 16.41 -0.83 9.86
CA ILE A 88 16.77 0.13 10.90
C ILE A 88 17.51 -0.66 11.97
N THR A 89 18.84 -0.70 11.89
CA THR A 89 19.64 -1.14 13.03
C THR A 89 19.48 -0.04 14.09
N PRO A 90 18.99 -0.32 15.30
CA PRO A 90 19.08 0.66 16.37
C PRO A 90 20.57 0.97 16.53
N SER A 91 20.95 2.23 16.29
CA SER A 91 22.27 2.72 16.69
C SER A 91 22.41 2.41 18.18
N PRO A 92 23.49 1.75 18.63
CA PRO A 92 23.73 1.60 20.05
C PRO A 92 23.86 3.00 20.62
N VAL A 93 22.84 3.41 21.38
CA VAL A 93 22.87 4.61 22.20
C VAL A 93 24.14 4.50 23.04
N THR A 94 25.10 5.36 22.78
CA THR A 94 26.29 5.53 23.61
C THR A 94 25.78 5.91 24.99
N GLN A 95 25.73 4.94 25.90
CA GLN A 95 25.62 5.20 27.32
C GLN A 95 26.83 6.05 27.68
N PHE A 96 26.62 7.36 27.80
CA PHE A 96 27.56 8.19 28.54
C PHE A 96 27.25 7.94 30.01
N ASP A 97 28.09 7.10 30.62
CA ASP A 97 28.21 6.97 32.06
C ASP A 97 28.47 8.37 32.65
N THR A 98 27.49 8.92 33.36
CA THR A 98 27.75 10.01 34.30
C THR A 98 28.29 9.41 35.58
N HIS A 99 29.59 9.65 35.81
CA HIS A 99 30.29 9.48 37.08
C HIS A 99 29.68 10.31 38.21
#